data_AF-A0A8B0SKV8-F1
#
_entry.id   AF-A0A8B0SKV8-F1
#
_cell.length_a   1.000
_cell.length_b   1.000
_cell.length_c   1.000
_cell.angle_alpha   90.00
_cell.angle_beta   90.00
_cell.angle_gamma   90.00
#
_symmetry.space_group_name_H-M   'P 1'
#
loop_
_entity.id
_entity.type
_entity.pdbx_description
1 polymer ?
#
loop_
_entity_poly.entity_id
_entity_poly.type
_entity_poly.pdbx_seq_one_letter_code
_entity_poly.pdbx_strand_id
1 'polypeptide(L)'
;MSTEVITVADAAVGICDIDGQPMVFHCNHYNRTLQNTIENCRHIDNQKILIHAAAEVTFLGLQTHFRAYPDMPLEERLRYAENLYRFCGFGLLPLLASVKQAVGQSEFNLSTPSSHYGRALALNFEKRRGAGEYFDLGFTIGALSAAFGEAFSGELTKEAISLKGRQSTFHIYVGGDEFEYLFGLKCGTPAYREAAGLSSAIPERSVASNIDERAVIAGVSQAPLYGNSYGLIPAFGVELTRHYADYYNLIAYRFEQQLTAALTKRPSLNDLLIYDYPALFYYKQYINLEGMNLSRTLLTEAGHICGFNTMGGIMSSEAWEGLVMPMIETREDWLHGIVAVINALGWGIWRIMELIPQEKLVLRVWRPYESLGYLRWFGYSQQPVDYLVMGVAASLMNLLYEGDIIQRPELNMDYYQRINRSASSFWAEQGRCVAMGDTYSEVTVTRRQRG
;
A
#
# COMPACT_ATOMS: atom_id res chain seq x y z
N MET A 1 5.72 -10.09 29.47
CA MET A 1 4.51 -10.64 28.80
C MET A 1 4.91 -10.97 27.36
N SER A 2 4.08 -11.60 26.51
CA SER A 2 4.54 -11.97 25.16
C SER A 2 4.83 -10.70 24.33
N THR A 3 6.05 -10.58 23.80
CA THR A 3 6.44 -9.54 22.82
C THR A 3 6.25 -10.02 21.38
N GLU A 4 5.55 -11.14 21.20
CA GLU A 4 5.20 -11.69 19.89
C GLU A 4 4.06 -10.89 19.26
N VAL A 5 4.20 -10.63 17.97
CA VAL A 5 3.16 -10.01 17.16
C VAL A 5 2.10 -11.07 16.87
N ILE A 6 0.87 -10.82 17.32
CA ILE A 6 -0.26 -11.71 17.06
C ILE A 6 -1.01 -11.20 15.83
N THR A 7 -1.22 -12.10 14.86
CA THR A 7 -2.05 -11.82 13.68
C THR A 7 -3.42 -12.46 13.84
N VAL A 8 -4.48 -11.73 13.51
CA VAL A 8 -5.83 -12.28 13.38
C VAL A 8 -6.16 -12.33 11.90
N ALA A 9 -6.07 -13.52 11.31
CA ALA A 9 -6.27 -13.73 9.87
C ALA A 9 -7.48 -14.61 9.58
N ASP A 10 -8.27 -14.22 8.59
CA ASP A 10 -9.27 -15.09 7.97
C ASP A 10 -8.54 -16.05 7.01
N ALA A 11 -8.37 -17.29 7.46
CA ALA A 11 -7.65 -18.33 6.71
C ALA A 11 -8.29 -18.64 5.34
N ALA A 12 -9.55 -18.25 5.10
CA ALA A 12 -10.21 -18.46 3.83
C ALA A 12 -9.88 -17.37 2.79
N VAL A 13 -9.49 -16.15 3.20
CA VAL A 13 -9.45 -14.98 2.30
C VAL A 13 -8.36 -13.94 2.62
N GLY A 14 -7.31 -14.29 3.35
CA GLY A 14 -6.09 -13.46 3.51
C GLY A 14 -6.27 -12.12 4.23
N ILE A 15 -7.50 -11.75 4.58
CA ILE A 15 -7.83 -10.56 5.37
C ILE A 15 -7.20 -10.75 6.75
N CYS A 16 -6.35 -9.80 7.14
CA CYS A 16 -5.55 -9.89 8.34
C CYS A 16 -5.61 -8.57 9.12
N ASP A 17 -5.59 -8.69 10.44
CA ASP A 17 -5.53 -7.60 11.40
C ASP A 17 -4.35 -7.81 12.36
N ILE A 18 -3.70 -6.71 12.73
CA ILE A 18 -2.74 -6.64 13.83
C ILE A 18 -3.14 -5.47 14.72
N ASP A 19 -3.36 -5.74 16.01
CA ASP A 19 -3.73 -4.75 17.03
C ASP A 19 -4.91 -3.83 16.62
N GLY A 20 -5.92 -4.38 15.95
CA GLY A 20 -7.09 -3.65 15.48
C GLY A 20 -6.84 -2.79 14.23
N GLN A 21 -5.69 -2.97 13.57
CA GLN A 21 -5.38 -2.33 12.30
C GLN A 21 -5.44 -3.34 11.13
N PRO A 22 -6.15 -3.01 10.03
CA PRO A 22 -6.18 -3.86 8.85
C PRO A 22 -4.81 -3.88 8.15
N MET A 23 -4.36 -5.08 7.78
CA MET A 23 -3.04 -5.32 7.20
C MET A 23 -3.15 -5.91 5.80
N VAL A 24 -2.31 -5.43 4.89
CA VAL A 24 -2.22 -5.87 3.49
C VAL A 24 -0.77 -6.06 3.07
N PHE A 25 -0.52 -6.93 2.10
CA PHE A 25 0.82 -7.05 1.52
C PHE A 25 0.98 -6.17 0.29
N HIS A 26 2.06 -5.37 0.26
CA HIS A 26 2.50 -4.65 -0.95
C HIS A 26 4.02 -4.68 -1.07
N CYS A 27 4.51 -4.50 -2.30
CA CYS A 27 5.95 -4.47 -2.58
C CYS A 27 6.56 -3.07 -2.54
N ASN A 28 7.89 -3.05 -2.52
CA ASN A 28 8.74 -1.87 -2.66
C ASN A 28 8.41 -1.01 -3.88
N HIS A 29 7.97 -1.60 -5.01
CA HIS A 29 7.60 -0.81 -6.20
C HIS A 29 6.34 0.01 -5.97
N TYR A 30 5.32 -0.54 -5.30
CA TYR A 30 4.11 0.21 -4.97
C TYR A 30 4.39 1.31 -3.95
N ASN A 31 5.04 0.96 -2.84
CA ASN A 31 5.38 1.89 -1.76
C ASN A 31 6.19 3.09 -2.28
N ARG A 32 7.22 2.81 -3.09
CA ARG A 32 8.06 3.83 -3.73
C ARG A 32 7.27 4.70 -4.70
N THR A 33 6.47 4.09 -5.58
CA THR A 33 5.73 4.83 -6.61
C THR A 33 4.67 5.73 -5.99
N LEU A 34 3.85 5.20 -5.08
CA LEU A 34 2.82 5.98 -4.41
C LEU A 34 3.42 7.14 -3.62
N GLN A 35 4.51 6.90 -2.89
CA GLN A 35 5.20 7.97 -2.19
C GLN A 35 5.79 9.01 -3.15
N ASN A 36 6.50 8.59 -4.20
CA ASN A 36 7.03 9.52 -5.20
C ASN A 36 5.91 10.36 -5.85
N THR A 37 4.74 9.78 -6.11
CA THR A 37 3.57 10.50 -6.62
C THR A 37 3.16 11.64 -5.69
N ILE A 38 3.12 11.40 -4.38
CA ILE A 38 2.74 12.40 -3.38
C ILE A 38 3.86 13.43 -3.18
N GLU A 39 5.11 12.98 -3.03
CA GLU A 39 6.29 13.83 -2.83
C GLU A 39 6.48 14.85 -3.97
N ASN A 40 6.24 14.44 -5.21
CA ASN A 40 6.51 15.29 -6.38
C ASN A 40 5.37 16.26 -6.68
N CYS A 41 4.30 16.30 -5.88
CA CYS A 41 3.25 17.29 -6.03
C CYS A 41 3.52 18.53 -5.18
N ARG A 42 3.52 19.71 -5.83
CA ARG A 42 3.64 21.03 -5.21
C ARG A 42 2.28 21.50 -4.71
N HIS A 43 2.30 22.50 -3.83
CA HIS A 43 1.09 23.18 -3.33
C HIS A 43 0.16 22.30 -2.49
N ILE A 44 0.66 21.15 -2.06
CA ILE A 44 0.08 20.30 -1.02
C ILE A 44 1.13 20.07 0.07
N ASP A 45 0.68 19.67 1.25
CA ASP A 45 1.55 19.34 2.37
C ASP A 45 1.95 17.86 2.34
N ASN A 46 2.81 17.53 1.37
CA ASN A 46 3.16 16.14 1.06
C ASN A 46 3.84 15.41 2.23
N GLN A 47 4.76 16.06 2.95
CA GLN A 47 5.44 15.45 4.10
C GLN A 47 4.44 15.19 5.22
N LYS A 48 3.56 16.14 5.51
CA LYS A 48 2.53 15.96 6.54
C LYS A 48 1.60 14.82 6.20
N ILE A 49 1.16 14.70 4.94
CA ILE A 49 0.33 13.56 4.50
C ILE A 49 1.02 12.24 4.84
N LEU A 50 2.30 12.09 4.50
CA LEU A 50 3.06 10.85 4.65
C LEU A 50 3.40 10.53 6.11
N ILE A 51 3.91 11.51 6.87
CA ILE A 51 4.33 11.34 8.27
C ILE A 51 3.11 11.16 9.17
N HIS A 52 2.08 12.01 9.02
CA HIS A 52 0.89 11.95 9.90
C HIS A 52 0.12 10.66 9.71
N ALA A 53 -0.10 10.21 8.46
CA ALA A 53 -0.77 8.94 8.23
C ALA A 53 -0.03 7.76 8.87
N ALA A 54 1.31 7.75 8.82
CA ALA A 54 2.12 6.70 9.45
C ALA A 54 2.06 6.77 10.98
N ALA A 55 2.11 7.97 11.57
CA ALA A 55 1.99 8.18 13.00
C ALA A 55 0.62 7.75 13.53
N GLU A 56 -0.46 8.11 12.83
CA GLU A 56 -1.84 7.80 13.21
C GLU A 56 -2.09 6.29 13.27
N VAL A 57 -1.78 5.54 12.21
CA VAL A 57 -2.04 4.08 12.19
C VAL A 57 -1.16 3.34 13.19
N THR A 58 0.09 3.78 13.36
CA THR A 58 1.03 3.18 14.32
C THR A 58 0.58 3.45 15.75
N PHE A 59 0.20 4.69 16.06
CA PHE A 59 -0.29 5.08 17.38
C PHE A 59 -1.56 4.31 17.74
N LEU A 60 -2.54 4.21 16.83
CA LEU A 60 -3.79 3.48 17.10
C LEU A 60 -3.55 1.99 17.37
N GLY A 61 -2.71 1.33 16.56
CA GLY A 61 -2.36 -0.08 16.77
C GLY A 61 -1.65 -0.30 18.10
N LEU A 62 -0.56 0.43 18.36
CA LEU A 62 0.21 0.27 19.59
C LEU A 62 -0.58 0.67 20.84
N GLN A 63 -1.41 1.71 20.76
CA GLN A 63 -2.30 2.08 21.86
C GLN A 63 -3.33 0.98 22.15
N THR A 64 -3.87 0.31 21.12
CA THR A 64 -4.77 -0.84 21.30
C THR A 64 -4.05 -1.98 22.00
N HIS A 65 -2.83 -2.30 21.58
CA HIS A 65 -2.00 -3.32 22.22
C HIS A 65 -1.70 -2.99 23.69
N PHE A 66 -1.18 -1.79 23.98
CA PHE A 66 -0.78 -1.40 25.34
C PHE A 66 -1.97 -1.25 26.29
N ARG A 67 -3.17 -0.94 25.78
CA ARG A 67 -4.41 -0.98 26.59
C ARG A 67 -4.82 -2.41 26.96
N ALA A 68 -4.54 -3.40 26.11
CA ALA A 68 -4.77 -4.81 26.43
C ALA A 68 -3.77 -5.34 27.47
N TYR A 69 -2.60 -4.70 27.59
CA TYR A 69 -1.55 -5.05 28.55
C TYR A 69 -1.11 -3.82 29.37
N PRO A 70 -1.98 -3.28 30.26
CA PRO A 70 -1.73 -2.01 30.95
C PRO A 70 -0.45 -2.03 31.81
N ASP A 71 -0.12 -3.19 32.39
CA ASP A 71 1.06 -3.39 33.24
C ASP A 71 2.35 -3.64 32.46
N MET A 72 2.32 -3.60 31.11
CA MET A 72 3.51 -3.79 30.28
C MET A 72 4.53 -2.65 30.51
N PRO A 73 5.75 -2.94 30.98
CA PRO A 73 6.78 -1.94 31.21
C PRO A 73 7.19 -1.22 29.92
N LEU A 74 7.65 0.03 30.04
CA LEU A 74 8.11 0.83 28.88
C LEU A 74 9.12 0.09 28.00
N GLU A 75 10.07 -0.63 28.61
CA GLU A 75 11.05 -1.43 27.85
C GLU A 75 10.37 -2.52 26.99
N GLU A 76 9.35 -3.20 27.52
CA GLU A 76 8.58 -4.20 26.74
C GLU A 76 7.74 -3.54 25.65
N ARG A 77 7.14 -2.36 25.93
CA ARG A 77 6.38 -1.58 24.92
C ARG A 77 7.25 -1.18 23.74
N LEU A 78 8.45 -0.67 24.00
CA LEU A 78 9.41 -0.31 22.95
C LEU A 78 9.82 -1.56 22.17
N ARG A 79 10.21 -2.66 22.85
CA ARG A 79 10.55 -3.93 22.18
C ARG A 79 9.42 -4.48 21.31
N TYR A 80 8.17 -4.36 21.75
CA TYR A 80 7.03 -4.76 20.95
C TYR A 80 6.94 -3.93 19.66
N ALA A 81 7.08 -2.61 19.73
CA ALA A 81 7.11 -1.76 18.55
C ALA A 81 8.29 -2.08 17.61
N GLU A 82 9.48 -2.36 18.13
CA GLU A 82 10.64 -2.82 17.33
C GLU A 82 10.34 -4.15 16.63
N ASN A 83 9.74 -5.10 17.35
CA ASN A 83 9.36 -6.42 16.81
C ASN A 83 8.27 -6.31 15.75
N LEU A 84 7.27 -5.44 15.96
CA LEU A 84 6.22 -5.17 14.98
C LEU A 84 6.80 -4.56 13.70
N TYR A 85 7.67 -3.57 13.84
CA TYR A 85 8.36 -2.95 12.71
C TYR A 85 9.12 -3.97 11.87
N ARG A 86 9.89 -4.84 12.55
CA ARG A 86 10.64 -5.93 11.94
C ARG A 86 9.70 -6.96 11.30
N PHE A 87 8.70 -7.43 12.03
CA PHE A 87 7.75 -8.45 11.58
C PHE A 87 7.05 -8.03 10.28
N CYS A 88 6.63 -6.78 10.19
CA CYS A 88 5.95 -6.20 9.03
C CYS A 88 6.86 -5.96 7.82
N GLY A 89 8.17 -6.18 7.93
CA GLY A 89 9.10 -6.03 6.81
C GLY A 89 9.57 -4.60 6.56
N PHE A 90 9.39 -3.69 7.52
CA PHE A 90 9.77 -2.28 7.34
C PHE A 90 11.27 -2.02 7.56
N GLY A 91 11.98 -2.95 8.19
CA GLY A 91 13.41 -2.86 8.47
C GLY A 91 13.73 -3.07 9.96
N LEU A 92 14.75 -2.39 10.45
CA LEU A 92 15.16 -2.43 11.86
C LEU A 92 14.98 -1.04 12.46
N LEU A 93 14.40 -0.95 13.66
CA LEU A 93 14.17 0.34 14.32
C LEU A 93 14.60 0.22 15.79
N PRO A 94 15.77 0.74 16.20
CA PRO A 94 16.31 0.53 17.55
C PRO A 94 15.78 1.53 18.59
N LEU A 95 14.44 1.58 18.75
CA LEU A 95 13.75 2.46 19.70
C LEU A 95 14.30 2.37 21.13
N LEU A 96 14.43 1.16 21.66
CA LEU A 96 14.83 0.95 23.06
C LEU A 96 16.26 1.44 23.31
N ALA A 97 17.18 1.11 22.40
CA ALA A 97 18.57 1.51 22.53
C ALA A 97 18.73 3.04 22.45
N SER A 98 18.04 3.68 21.50
CA SER A 98 18.04 5.14 21.35
C SER A 98 17.45 5.84 22.57
N VAL A 99 16.30 5.38 23.08
CA VAL A 99 15.68 5.93 24.29
C VAL A 99 16.58 5.79 25.51
N LYS A 100 17.24 4.64 25.71
CA LYS A 100 18.17 4.43 26.83
C LYS A 100 19.36 5.40 26.80
N GLN A 101 19.81 5.80 25.62
CA GLN A 101 20.89 6.78 25.46
C GLN A 101 20.43 8.22 25.66
N ALA A 102 19.13 8.48 25.47
CA ALA A 102 18.51 9.80 25.52
C ALA A 102 17.86 10.15 26.88
N VAL A 103 18.06 9.33 27.92
CA VAL A 103 17.41 9.54 29.23
C VAL A 103 17.71 10.95 29.77
N GLY A 104 16.64 11.71 30.06
CA GLY A 104 16.72 13.08 30.56
C GLY A 104 16.95 14.15 29.49
N GLN A 105 16.96 13.79 28.20
CA GLN A 105 17.08 14.72 27.08
C GLN A 105 15.69 15.04 26.51
N SER A 106 15.49 16.27 26.04
CA SER A 106 14.27 16.71 25.35
C SER A 106 14.30 16.44 23.85
N GLU A 107 15.45 16.04 23.31
CA GLU A 107 15.65 15.68 21.92
C GLU A 107 16.76 14.64 21.79
N PHE A 108 16.72 13.81 20.76
CA PHE A 108 17.76 12.80 20.49
C PHE A 108 17.75 12.34 19.04
N ASN A 109 18.85 11.69 18.63
CA ASN A 109 18.93 11.04 17.32
C ASN A 109 18.61 9.53 17.43
N LEU A 110 17.81 9.04 16.50
CA LEU A 110 17.57 7.62 16.28
C LEU A 110 18.09 7.24 14.90
N SER A 111 18.96 6.24 14.83
CA SER A 111 19.51 5.75 13.56
C SER A 111 19.06 4.33 13.25
N THR A 112 18.53 4.11 12.04
CA THR A 112 18.17 2.78 11.52
C THR A 112 19.18 2.32 10.45
N PRO A 113 19.75 1.11 10.57
CA PRO A 113 20.65 0.55 9.56
C PRO A 113 19.91 -0.15 8.41
N SER A 114 18.58 -0.29 8.47
CA SER A 114 17.79 -1.02 7.48
C SER A 114 16.38 -0.45 7.41
N SER A 115 16.01 0.08 6.25
CA SER A 115 14.70 0.65 5.97
C SER A 115 14.18 0.15 4.63
N HIS A 116 12.95 -0.35 4.60
CA HIS A 116 12.25 -0.71 3.37
C HIS A 116 12.11 0.50 2.45
N TYR A 117 11.57 1.62 2.96
CA TYR A 117 11.40 2.85 2.18
C TYR A 117 12.74 3.43 1.74
N GLY A 118 13.74 3.45 2.64
CA GLY A 118 15.09 3.88 2.32
C GLY A 118 15.68 3.13 1.13
N ARG A 119 15.64 1.79 1.17
CA ARG A 119 16.14 0.93 0.08
C ARG A 119 15.33 1.11 -1.20
N ALA A 120 14.00 1.09 -1.10
CA ALA A 120 13.11 1.21 -2.25
C ALA A 120 13.35 2.54 -2.99
N LEU A 121 13.41 3.66 -2.26
CA LEU A 121 13.61 4.99 -2.82
C LEU A 121 15.05 5.20 -3.33
N ALA A 122 16.05 4.50 -2.78
CA ALA A 122 17.41 4.52 -3.31
C ALA A 122 17.52 3.89 -4.71
N LEU A 123 16.55 3.06 -5.12
CA LEU A 123 16.41 2.53 -6.49
C LEU A 123 15.82 3.55 -7.48
N ASN A 124 15.44 4.75 -7.04
CA ASN A 124 15.00 5.80 -7.96
C ASN A 124 16.14 6.15 -8.95
N PHE A 125 15.79 6.28 -10.23
CA PHE A 125 16.74 6.67 -11.27
C PHE A 125 17.22 8.12 -11.09
N GLU A 126 16.33 9.00 -10.63
CA GLU A 126 16.65 10.38 -10.29
C GLU A 126 17.38 10.52 -8.95
N LYS A 127 18.29 11.49 -8.88
CA LYS A 127 18.89 11.90 -7.62
C LYS A 127 17.83 12.58 -6.76
N ARG A 128 17.51 11.96 -5.62
CA ARG A 128 16.61 12.53 -4.61
C ARG A 128 17.19 13.83 -4.02
N ARG A 129 16.30 14.77 -3.70
CA ARG A 129 16.65 16.08 -3.11
C ARG A 129 16.69 16.07 -1.58
N GLY A 130 16.06 15.07 -0.97
CA GLY A 130 15.98 14.89 0.48
C GLY A 130 15.68 13.44 0.83
N ALA A 131 15.79 13.13 2.13
CA ALA A 131 15.43 11.84 2.68
C ALA A 131 13.95 11.51 2.40
N GLY A 132 13.60 10.24 2.42
CA GLY A 132 12.28 9.74 2.05
C GLY A 132 11.71 8.72 3.04
N GLU A 133 12.34 8.52 4.17
CA GLU A 133 11.92 7.59 5.22
C GLU A 133 10.75 8.17 6.05
N TYR A 134 9.76 8.78 5.38
CA TYR A 134 8.62 9.44 6.02
C TYR A 134 7.75 8.46 6.81
N PHE A 135 7.55 7.25 6.28
CA PHE A 135 6.84 6.20 7.02
C PHE A 135 7.63 5.79 8.26
N ASP A 136 8.95 5.57 8.15
CA ASP A 136 9.80 5.19 9.28
C ASP A 136 9.77 6.26 10.40
N LEU A 137 9.82 7.54 10.03
CA LEU A 137 9.70 8.65 10.96
C LEU A 137 8.31 8.70 11.62
N GLY A 138 7.24 8.61 10.82
CA GLY A 138 5.88 8.60 11.36
C GLY A 138 5.62 7.40 12.28
N PHE A 139 6.11 6.20 11.92
CA PHE A 139 6.06 5.04 12.79
C PHE A 139 6.80 5.30 14.11
N THR A 140 8.01 5.88 14.05
CA THR A 140 8.80 6.24 15.25
C THR A 140 8.01 7.19 16.16
N ILE A 141 7.41 8.23 15.58
CA ILE A 141 6.58 9.21 16.30
C ILE A 141 5.37 8.53 16.96
N GLY A 142 4.60 7.75 16.20
CA GLY A 142 3.43 7.04 16.72
C GLY A 142 3.78 6.03 17.80
N ALA A 143 4.90 5.31 17.65
CA ALA A 143 5.36 4.31 18.59
C ALA A 143 5.86 4.89 19.91
N LEU A 144 6.69 5.93 19.86
CA LEU A 144 7.14 6.62 21.06
C LEU A 144 5.95 7.28 21.77
N SER A 145 5.07 7.94 21.02
CA SER A 145 3.89 8.60 21.62
C SER A 145 2.97 7.62 22.34
N ALA A 146 2.71 6.45 21.73
CA ALA A 146 1.91 5.40 22.36
C ALA A 146 2.60 4.75 23.57
N ALA A 147 3.91 4.51 23.49
CA ALA A 147 4.65 3.82 24.54
C ALA A 147 4.77 4.66 25.83
N PHE A 148 5.07 5.95 25.69
CA PHE A 148 5.26 6.89 26.79
C PHE A 148 3.95 7.54 27.28
N GLY A 149 2.95 7.66 26.41
CA GLY A 149 1.72 8.38 26.75
C GLY A 149 1.85 9.90 26.69
N GLU A 150 2.85 10.43 25.98
CA GLU A 150 3.07 11.85 25.71
C GLU A 150 3.39 12.06 24.22
N ALA A 151 3.19 13.26 23.67
CA ALA A 151 3.44 13.48 22.25
C ALA A 151 4.94 13.51 21.94
N PHE A 152 5.33 12.92 20.81
CA PHE A 152 6.66 13.06 20.22
C PHE A 152 6.53 13.72 18.85
N SER A 153 7.59 14.37 18.38
CA SER A 153 7.71 14.86 17.01
C SER A 153 9.11 14.55 16.47
N GLY A 154 9.37 14.86 15.20
CA GLY A 154 10.70 14.64 14.65
C GLY A 154 10.82 15.04 13.19
N GLU A 155 12.06 15.01 12.71
CA GLU A 155 12.44 15.40 11.36
C GLU A 155 13.43 14.40 10.74
N LEU A 156 13.36 14.28 9.42
CA LEU A 156 14.34 13.52 8.66
C LEU A 156 15.65 14.30 8.55
N THR A 157 16.79 13.62 8.74
CA THR A 157 18.11 14.22 8.53
C THR A 157 18.63 13.96 7.12
N LYS A 158 19.81 14.50 6.80
CA LYS A 158 20.53 14.23 5.53
C LYS A 158 21.27 12.89 5.53
N GLU A 159 21.42 12.24 6.68
CA GLU A 159 21.93 10.89 6.76
C GLU A 159 20.76 9.93 6.53
N ALA A 160 20.64 9.42 5.31
CA ALA A 160 19.51 8.60 4.89
C ALA A 160 19.91 7.53 3.86
N ILE A 161 19.38 6.32 4.02
CA ILE A 161 19.52 5.21 3.06
C ILE A 161 18.93 5.60 1.71
N SER A 162 17.79 6.31 1.67
CA SER A 162 17.18 6.85 0.44
C SER A 162 18.10 7.81 -0.31
N LEU A 163 19.05 8.45 0.38
CA LEU A 163 20.11 9.28 -0.18
C LEU A 163 21.41 8.49 -0.46
N LYS A 164 21.33 7.16 -0.50
CA LYS A 164 22.46 6.22 -0.64
C LYS A 164 23.44 6.25 0.54
N GLY A 165 22.98 6.68 1.70
CA GLY A 165 23.68 6.56 2.98
C GLY A 165 23.70 5.11 3.50
N ARG A 166 24.47 4.86 4.57
CA ARG A 166 24.58 3.53 5.20
C ARG A 166 23.48 3.25 6.21
N GLN A 167 22.83 4.31 6.69
CA GLN A 167 21.77 4.30 7.69
C GLN A 167 20.89 5.53 7.49
N SER A 168 19.71 5.53 8.10
CA SER A 168 18.83 6.70 8.16
C SER A 168 18.73 7.19 9.59
N THR A 169 19.00 8.48 9.80
CA THR A 169 18.94 9.12 11.12
C THR A 169 17.75 10.07 11.16
N PHE A 170 16.97 9.97 12.23
CA PHE A 170 15.87 10.86 12.57
C PHE A 170 16.27 11.69 13.78
N HIS A 171 15.96 12.98 13.75
CA HIS A 171 16.06 13.81 14.92
C HIS A 171 14.67 13.88 15.58
N ILE A 172 14.57 13.46 16.84
CA ILE A 172 13.33 13.24 17.57
C ILE A 172 13.25 14.24 18.72
N TYR A 173 12.09 14.86 18.90
CA TYR A 173 11.81 15.78 19.99
C TYR A 173 10.74 15.18 20.92
N VAL A 174 10.93 15.35 22.22
CA VAL A 174 9.97 14.96 23.26
C VAL A 174 9.02 16.13 23.51
N GLY A 175 7.71 15.88 23.42
CA GLY A 175 6.68 16.91 23.50
C GLY A 175 6.43 17.63 22.17
N GLY A 176 5.72 18.76 22.27
CA GLY A 176 5.26 19.55 21.12
C GLY A 176 3.78 19.35 20.81
N ASP A 177 3.17 20.31 20.11
CA ASP A 177 1.74 20.36 19.82
C ASP A 177 1.33 19.61 18.55
N GLU A 178 2.27 19.40 17.60
CA GLU A 178 1.98 18.86 16.27
C GLU A 178 1.24 17.50 16.31
N PHE A 179 1.60 16.62 17.24
CA PHE A 179 1.06 15.27 17.35
C PHE A 179 0.21 15.04 18.61
N GLU A 180 -0.13 16.09 19.38
CA GLU A 180 -1.02 15.96 20.55
C GLU A 180 -2.42 15.44 20.16
N TYR A 181 -2.86 15.72 18.93
CA TYR A 181 -4.14 15.26 18.42
C TYR A 181 -4.27 13.72 18.39
N LEU A 182 -3.15 12.98 18.36
CA LEU A 182 -3.15 11.52 18.37
C LEU A 182 -3.91 10.96 19.57
N PHE A 183 -3.80 11.60 20.75
CA PHE A 183 -4.47 11.16 21.98
C PHE A 183 -6.00 11.33 21.95
N GLY A 184 -6.51 12.17 21.04
CA GLY A 184 -7.93 12.34 20.76
C GLY A 184 -8.40 11.61 19.49
N LEU A 185 -7.50 10.94 18.77
CA LEU A 185 -7.78 10.32 17.48
C LEU A 185 -8.79 9.17 17.64
N LYS A 186 -9.80 9.16 16.75
CA LYS A 186 -10.79 8.10 16.66
C LYS A 186 -10.91 7.67 15.20
N CYS A 187 -10.93 6.36 14.97
CA CYS A 187 -11.24 5.78 13.66
C CYS A 187 -12.60 5.06 13.70
N GLY A 188 -13.20 4.84 12.53
CA GLY A 188 -14.48 4.12 12.40
C GLY A 188 -15.67 5.06 12.46
N THR A 189 -15.93 5.75 11.35
CA THR A 189 -17.14 6.55 11.16
C THR A 189 -18.42 5.69 11.26
N PRO A 190 -19.60 6.31 11.46
CA PRO A 190 -20.88 5.60 11.31
C PRO A 190 -21.02 4.90 9.96
N ALA A 191 -20.61 5.55 8.87
CA ALA A 191 -20.68 5.01 7.52
C ALA A 191 -19.90 3.69 7.37
N TYR A 192 -18.75 3.56 8.05
CA TYR A 192 -18.02 2.29 8.10
C TYR A 192 -18.78 1.21 8.85
N ARG A 193 -19.33 1.51 10.03
CA ARG A 193 -20.05 0.52 10.84
C ARG A 193 -21.32 0.01 10.18
N GLU A 194 -21.94 0.83 9.35
CA GLU A 194 -23.20 0.55 8.64
C GLU A 194 -22.96 0.11 7.18
N ALA A 195 -21.70 -0.06 6.77
CA ALA A 195 -21.35 -0.37 5.39
C ALA A 195 -21.92 -1.72 4.95
N ALA A 196 -22.79 -1.70 3.93
CA ALA A 196 -23.37 -2.91 3.36
C ALA A 196 -22.31 -3.92 2.88
N GLY A 197 -21.14 -3.43 2.46
CA GLY A 197 -20.00 -4.26 2.03
C GLY A 197 -19.28 -5.03 3.14
N LEU A 198 -19.53 -4.76 4.42
CA LEU A 198 -18.95 -5.55 5.53
C LEU A 198 -19.68 -6.89 5.71
N SER A 199 -21.01 -6.85 5.61
CA SER A 199 -21.89 -8.01 5.85
C SER A 199 -22.42 -8.67 4.58
N SER A 200 -22.05 -8.18 3.41
CA SER A 200 -22.53 -8.73 2.15
C SER A 200 -22.08 -10.18 1.96
N ALA A 201 -22.98 -11.01 1.44
CA ALA A 201 -22.66 -12.38 1.07
C ALA A 201 -21.67 -12.38 -0.10
N ILE A 202 -20.61 -13.19 0.03
CA ILE A 202 -19.62 -13.38 -1.02
C ILE A 202 -20.05 -14.59 -1.83
N PRO A 203 -20.28 -14.44 -3.14
CA PRO A 203 -20.65 -15.56 -3.99
C PRO A 203 -19.46 -16.49 -4.24
N GLU A 204 -19.79 -17.76 -4.50
CA GLU A 204 -18.86 -18.70 -5.11
C GLU A 204 -18.46 -18.22 -6.51
N ARG A 205 -17.33 -18.74 -7.02
CA ARG A 205 -16.85 -18.40 -8.37
C ARG A 205 -17.87 -18.84 -9.42
N SER A 206 -18.24 -17.91 -10.32
CA SER A 206 -19.19 -18.17 -11.41
C SER A 206 -18.50 -18.51 -12.74
N VAL A 207 -17.22 -18.16 -12.90
CA VAL A 207 -16.42 -18.46 -14.08
C VAL A 207 -15.55 -19.69 -13.79
N ALA A 208 -15.64 -20.71 -14.63
CA ALA A 208 -14.92 -21.96 -14.48
C ALA A 208 -13.41 -21.78 -14.63
N SER A 209 -12.62 -22.49 -13.82
CA SER A 209 -11.15 -22.53 -13.86
C SER A 209 -10.65 -23.77 -13.16
N ASN A 210 -9.44 -24.21 -13.52
CA ASN A 210 -8.75 -25.35 -12.91
C ASN A 210 -8.01 -25.01 -11.61
N ILE A 211 -7.99 -23.73 -11.24
CA ILE A 211 -7.28 -23.24 -10.05
C ILE A 211 -8.04 -23.59 -8.77
N ASP A 212 -7.40 -24.37 -7.88
CA ASP A 212 -7.84 -24.54 -6.49
C ASP A 212 -7.42 -23.32 -5.66
N GLU A 213 -8.31 -22.33 -5.58
CA GLU A 213 -8.09 -21.11 -4.79
C GLU A 213 -7.78 -21.40 -3.32
N ARG A 214 -8.42 -22.40 -2.71
CA ARG A 214 -8.22 -22.70 -1.28
C ARG A 214 -6.81 -23.22 -1.05
N ALA A 215 -6.33 -24.09 -1.93
CA ALA A 215 -4.96 -24.58 -1.89
C ALA A 215 -3.94 -23.45 -2.10
N VAL A 216 -4.20 -22.53 -3.04
CA VAL A 216 -3.33 -21.36 -3.27
C VAL A 216 -3.29 -20.44 -2.04
N ILE A 217 -4.44 -20.09 -1.46
CA ILE A 217 -4.51 -19.23 -0.27
C ILE A 217 -3.80 -19.90 0.91
N ALA A 218 -4.01 -21.19 1.13
CA ALA A 218 -3.33 -21.95 2.17
C ALA A 218 -1.81 -21.96 1.97
N GLY A 219 -1.35 -22.20 0.74
CA GLY A 219 0.07 -22.21 0.40
C GLY A 219 0.75 -20.85 0.62
N VAL A 220 0.13 -19.76 0.17
CA VAL A 220 0.64 -18.40 0.41
C VAL A 220 0.64 -18.05 1.89
N SER A 221 -0.39 -18.44 2.64
CA SER A 221 -0.50 -18.15 4.08
C SER A 221 0.57 -18.87 4.92
N GLN A 222 1.12 -19.98 4.42
CA GLN A 222 2.20 -20.72 5.07
C GLN A 222 3.60 -20.21 4.71
N ALA A 223 3.72 -19.34 3.70
CA ALA A 223 5.01 -18.76 3.33
C ALA A 223 5.54 -17.86 4.47
N PRO A 224 6.86 -17.84 4.71
CA PRO A 224 7.47 -17.06 5.80
C PRO A 224 7.52 -15.56 5.44
N LEU A 225 6.35 -14.94 5.31
CA LEU A 225 6.16 -13.53 4.94
C LEU A 225 6.27 -12.62 6.17
N TYR A 226 7.43 -12.68 6.83
CA TYR A 226 7.80 -11.85 7.99
C TYR A 226 9.27 -11.44 7.91
N GLY A 227 9.64 -10.34 8.55
CA GLY A 227 10.97 -9.76 8.40
C GLY A 227 12.12 -10.69 8.80
N ASN A 228 13.14 -10.73 7.94
CA ASN A 228 14.39 -11.47 8.16
C ASN A 228 15.32 -10.76 9.18
N SER A 229 16.61 -11.11 9.17
CA SER A 229 17.64 -10.48 10.04
C SER A 229 17.86 -8.99 9.77
N TYR A 230 17.51 -8.50 8.58
CA TYR A 230 17.49 -7.08 8.22
C TYR A 230 16.11 -6.44 8.44
N GLY A 231 15.13 -7.21 8.94
CA GLY A 231 13.74 -6.80 9.10
C GLY A 231 12.99 -6.55 7.80
N LEU A 232 13.42 -7.18 6.70
CA LEU A 232 12.81 -7.06 5.38
C LEU A 232 12.18 -8.39 4.95
N ILE A 233 11.20 -8.35 4.05
CA ILE A 233 10.53 -9.55 3.50
C ILE A 233 10.88 -9.70 2.01
N PRO A 234 12.04 -10.27 1.64
CA PRO A 234 12.32 -10.61 0.25
C PRO A 234 11.48 -11.83 -0.16
N ALA A 235 10.53 -11.65 -1.06
CA ALA A 235 9.65 -12.70 -1.55
C ALA A 235 9.20 -12.42 -2.98
N PHE A 236 9.02 -13.46 -3.78
CA PHE A 236 8.51 -13.36 -5.17
C PHE A 236 9.31 -12.41 -6.08
N GLY A 237 10.63 -12.32 -5.86
CA GLY A 237 11.50 -11.43 -6.64
C GLY A 237 11.37 -9.93 -6.30
N VAL A 238 10.62 -9.59 -5.26
CA VAL A 238 10.44 -8.22 -4.76
C VAL A 238 10.71 -8.15 -3.25
N GLU A 239 10.71 -6.94 -2.69
CA GLU A 239 10.71 -6.74 -1.23
C GLU A 239 9.28 -6.39 -0.81
N LEU A 240 8.61 -7.29 -0.09
CA LEU A 240 7.27 -7.09 0.46
C LEU A 240 7.30 -6.36 1.80
N THR A 241 6.14 -5.81 2.14
CA THR A 241 5.77 -5.33 3.48
C THR A 241 4.38 -5.86 3.81
N ARG A 242 4.16 -6.27 5.06
CA ARG A 242 2.81 -6.39 5.63
C ARG A 242 2.47 -5.02 6.20
N HIS A 243 1.81 -4.21 5.41
CA HIS A 243 1.61 -2.80 5.67
C HIS A 243 0.20 -2.50 6.20
N TYR A 244 0.06 -1.44 6.97
CA TYR A 244 -1.23 -0.89 7.36
C TYR A 244 -2.02 -0.49 6.12
N ALA A 245 -3.19 -1.10 5.90
CA ALA A 245 -4.07 -0.75 4.80
C ALA A 245 -4.50 0.72 4.89
N ASP A 246 -4.78 1.16 6.11
CA ASP A 246 -5.21 2.53 6.38
C ASP A 246 -4.12 3.57 6.19
N TYR A 247 -2.83 3.19 6.20
CA TYR A 247 -1.78 4.10 5.77
C TYR A 247 -1.97 4.48 4.30
N TYR A 248 -2.15 3.49 3.42
CA TYR A 248 -2.40 3.75 2.00
C TYR A 248 -3.66 4.57 1.78
N ASN A 249 -4.73 4.24 2.49
CA ASN A 249 -6.00 4.95 2.40
C ASN A 249 -5.85 6.42 2.80
N LEU A 250 -5.23 6.68 3.96
CA LEU A 250 -5.00 8.04 4.44
C LEU A 250 -4.13 8.85 3.48
N ILE A 251 -3.00 8.30 3.02
CA ILE A 251 -2.11 9.05 2.14
C ILE A 251 -2.74 9.32 0.77
N ALA A 252 -3.45 8.34 0.19
CA ALA A 252 -4.08 8.46 -1.12
C ALA A 252 -5.23 9.48 -1.10
N TYR A 253 -6.11 9.39 -0.10
CA TYR A 253 -7.31 10.23 -0.04
C TYR A 253 -7.03 11.64 0.45
N ARG A 254 -6.06 11.83 1.36
CA ARG A 254 -5.58 13.18 1.72
C ARG A 254 -4.86 13.83 0.55
N PHE A 255 -4.07 13.06 -0.21
CA PHE A 255 -3.45 13.54 -1.44
C PHE A 255 -4.50 13.99 -2.46
N GLU A 256 -5.51 13.18 -2.74
CA GLU A 256 -6.61 13.54 -3.64
C GLU A 256 -7.32 14.83 -3.18
N GLN A 257 -7.69 14.93 -1.90
CA GLN A 257 -8.38 16.10 -1.36
C GLN A 257 -7.53 17.38 -1.48
N GLN A 258 -6.27 17.33 -1.07
CA GLN A 258 -5.38 18.49 -1.13
C GLN A 258 -5.05 18.89 -2.57
N LEU A 259 -4.78 17.91 -3.44
CA LEU A 259 -4.49 18.19 -4.86
C LEU A 259 -5.71 18.77 -5.56
N THR A 260 -6.90 18.23 -5.32
CA THR A 260 -8.15 18.77 -5.88
C THR A 260 -8.37 20.21 -5.42
N ALA A 261 -8.17 20.50 -4.13
CA ALA A 261 -8.27 21.86 -3.58
C ALA A 261 -7.21 22.81 -4.17
N ALA A 262 -5.98 22.34 -4.40
CA ALA A 262 -4.92 23.12 -5.03
C ALA A 262 -5.26 23.44 -6.50
N LEU A 263 -5.79 22.47 -7.24
CA LEU A 263 -6.20 22.62 -8.64
C LEU A 263 -7.35 23.63 -8.83
N THR A 264 -8.26 23.76 -7.86
CA THR A 264 -9.28 24.82 -7.89
C THR A 264 -8.66 26.23 -7.91
N LYS A 265 -7.48 26.41 -7.30
CA LYS A 265 -6.77 27.70 -7.24
C LYS A 265 -5.73 27.85 -8.36
N ARG A 266 -5.28 26.74 -8.94
CA ARG A 266 -4.18 26.66 -9.92
C ARG A 266 -4.50 25.57 -10.96
N PRO A 267 -5.24 25.88 -12.03
CA PRO A 267 -5.74 24.86 -12.96
C PRO A 267 -4.65 24.23 -13.86
N SER A 268 -3.44 24.81 -13.90
CA SER A 268 -2.34 24.33 -14.74
C SER A 268 -1.52 23.22 -14.06
N LEU A 269 -1.50 22.04 -14.69
CA LEU A 269 -0.71 20.87 -14.29
C LEU A 269 0.80 21.16 -14.20
N ASN A 270 1.28 22.05 -15.07
CA ASN A 270 2.71 22.36 -15.21
C ASN A 270 3.27 23.05 -13.96
N ASP A 271 2.41 23.63 -13.12
CA ASP A 271 2.79 24.33 -11.89
C ASP A 271 2.81 23.40 -10.66
N LEU A 272 2.14 22.25 -10.76
CA LEU A 272 1.86 21.34 -9.64
C LEU A 272 2.79 20.14 -9.57
N LEU A 273 3.48 19.76 -10.64
CA LEU A 273 4.42 18.63 -10.63
C LEU A 273 5.87 19.12 -10.57
N ILE A 274 6.67 18.57 -9.63
CA ILE A 274 8.12 18.66 -9.66
C ILE A 274 8.58 17.73 -10.79
N TYR A 275 9.07 18.32 -11.88
CA TYR A 275 9.57 17.60 -13.04
C TYR A 275 10.77 16.71 -12.67
N ASP A 276 10.57 15.40 -12.82
CA ASP A 276 11.39 14.50 -13.65
C ASP A 276 10.77 13.08 -13.77
N TYR A 277 9.67 12.77 -13.07
CA TYR A 277 9.06 11.43 -13.12
C TYR A 277 8.62 10.97 -14.54
N PRO A 278 9.33 10.03 -15.20
CA PRO A 278 9.06 9.61 -16.58
C PRO A 278 7.71 8.89 -16.76
N ALA A 279 7.04 8.51 -15.67
CA ALA A 279 5.76 7.82 -15.80
C ALA A 279 4.61 8.74 -16.23
N LEU A 280 4.66 10.02 -15.89
CA LEU A 280 3.55 10.95 -16.14
C LEU A 280 3.64 11.69 -17.48
N PHE A 281 4.86 11.88 -18.00
CA PHE A 281 5.10 12.66 -19.21
C PHE A 281 4.40 12.09 -20.46
N TYR A 282 4.17 10.77 -20.52
CA TYR A 282 3.49 10.16 -21.66
C TYR A 282 1.95 10.29 -21.60
N TYR A 283 1.36 10.64 -20.45
CA TYR A 283 -0.07 10.94 -20.38
C TYR A 283 -0.40 12.38 -20.81
N LYS A 284 0.62 13.25 -20.96
CA LYS A 284 0.45 14.66 -21.35
C LYS A 284 -0.18 14.82 -22.75
N GLN A 285 0.06 13.86 -23.64
CA GLN A 285 -0.57 13.84 -24.97
C GLN A 285 -1.96 13.19 -24.99
N TYR A 286 -2.36 12.53 -23.91
CA TYR A 286 -3.60 11.77 -23.84
C TYR A 286 -4.64 12.39 -22.94
N ILE A 287 -4.29 13.43 -22.17
CA ILE A 287 -5.22 13.96 -21.19
C ILE A 287 -5.06 15.47 -20.91
N ASN A 288 -6.03 16.26 -21.36
CA ASN A 288 -6.36 17.60 -20.82
C ASN A 288 -7.06 17.42 -19.46
N LEU A 289 -6.35 16.85 -18.49
CA LEU A 289 -6.93 16.41 -17.23
C LEU A 289 -6.82 17.54 -16.20
N GLU A 290 -7.96 17.97 -15.67
CA GLU A 290 -8.04 18.97 -14.60
C GLU A 290 -8.63 18.36 -13.33
N GLY A 291 -8.28 18.95 -12.18
CA GLY A 291 -8.86 18.59 -10.89
C GLY A 291 -8.69 17.12 -10.52
N MET A 292 -9.79 16.53 -10.06
CA MET A 292 -9.88 15.19 -9.50
C MET A 292 -9.53 14.07 -10.48
N ASN A 293 -9.68 14.28 -11.78
CA ASN A 293 -9.30 13.26 -12.75
C ASN A 293 -7.78 13.06 -12.78
N LEU A 294 -6.99 14.11 -12.51
CA LEU A 294 -5.54 14.00 -12.40
C LEU A 294 -5.12 13.16 -11.19
N SER A 295 -5.65 13.47 -10.00
CA SER A 295 -5.32 12.73 -8.77
C SER A 295 -5.67 11.25 -8.90
N ARG A 296 -6.82 10.93 -9.49
CA ARG A 296 -7.22 9.54 -9.75
C ARG A 296 -6.27 8.85 -10.72
N THR A 297 -5.93 9.48 -11.85
CA THR A 297 -4.97 8.89 -12.80
C THR A 297 -3.62 8.62 -12.15
N LEU A 298 -3.14 9.53 -11.30
CA LEU A 298 -1.89 9.38 -10.55
C LEU A 298 -1.91 8.19 -9.58
N LEU A 299 -3.00 8.04 -8.83
CA LEU A 299 -3.18 6.95 -7.87
C LEU A 299 -3.40 5.60 -8.59
N THR A 300 -4.18 5.58 -9.67
CA THR A 300 -4.36 4.39 -10.51
C THR A 300 -3.06 3.94 -11.18
N GLU A 301 -2.19 4.87 -11.60
CA GLU A 301 -0.88 4.53 -12.16
C GLU A 301 0.02 3.84 -11.12
N ALA A 302 -0.07 4.21 -9.84
CA ALA A 302 0.61 3.45 -8.78
C ALA A 302 0.10 2.01 -8.71
N GLY A 303 -1.21 1.81 -8.91
CA GLY A 303 -1.83 0.49 -9.08
C GLY A 303 -1.32 -0.27 -10.30
N HIS A 304 -1.18 0.38 -11.46
CA HIS A 304 -0.61 -0.27 -12.67
C HIS A 304 0.81 -0.78 -12.42
N ILE A 305 1.65 0.05 -11.80
CA ILE A 305 3.05 -0.29 -11.47
C ILE A 305 3.10 -1.42 -10.43
N CYS A 306 2.18 -1.42 -9.45
CA CYS A 306 2.03 -2.51 -8.50
C CYS A 306 1.64 -3.81 -9.21
N GLY A 307 0.59 -3.79 -10.02
CA GLY A 307 0.15 -4.95 -10.80
C GLY A 307 1.29 -5.51 -11.65
N PHE A 308 2.04 -4.64 -12.34
CA PHE A 308 3.11 -5.06 -13.24
C PHE A 308 4.25 -5.74 -12.50
N ASN A 309 4.81 -5.10 -11.47
CA ASN A 309 5.99 -5.61 -10.77
C ASN A 309 5.62 -6.72 -9.78
N THR A 310 4.58 -6.55 -8.98
CA THR A 310 4.20 -7.53 -7.95
C THR A 310 3.56 -8.76 -8.58
N MET A 311 2.53 -8.59 -9.41
CA MET A 311 1.82 -9.73 -9.98
C MET A 311 2.68 -10.42 -11.03
N GLY A 312 3.37 -9.65 -11.89
CA GLY A 312 4.36 -10.20 -12.83
C GLY A 312 5.50 -10.94 -12.13
N GLY A 313 6.03 -10.37 -11.04
CA GLY A 313 7.09 -10.99 -10.24
C GLY A 313 6.65 -12.30 -9.59
N ILE A 314 5.45 -12.33 -9.00
CA ILE A 314 4.83 -13.56 -8.48
C ILE A 314 4.70 -14.59 -9.59
N MET A 315 4.08 -14.24 -10.72
CA MET A 315 3.87 -15.12 -11.88
C MET A 315 5.18 -15.64 -12.50
N SER A 316 6.31 -15.00 -12.21
CA SER A 316 7.65 -15.40 -12.66
C SER A 316 8.49 -16.11 -11.58
N SER A 317 7.95 -16.33 -10.38
CA SER A 317 8.69 -16.84 -9.22
C SER A 317 8.63 -18.36 -9.05
N GLU A 318 9.61 -18.93 -8.33
CA GLU A 318 9.60 -20.35 -7.96
C GLU A 318 8.37 -20.75 -7.13
N ALA A 319 7.85 -19.82 -6.32
CA ALA A 319 6.63 -20.08 -5.54
C ALA A 319 5.41 -20.27 -6.45
N TRP A 320 5.32 -19.53 -7.55
CA TRP A 320 4.29 -19.74 -8.57
C TRP A 320 4.47 -21.08 -9.29
N GLU A 321 5.71 -21.44 -9.62
CA GLU A 321 6.02 -22.76 -10.21
C GLU A 321 5.59 -23.93 -9.32
N GLY A 322 5.83 -23.83 -8.02
CA GLY A 322 5.49 -24.89 -7.07
C GLY A 322 4.01 -24.95 -6.72
N LEU A 323 3.33 -23.80 -6.64
CA LEU A 323 1.99 -23.70 -6.05
C LEU A 323 0.87 -23.59 -7.10
N VAL A 324 1.06 -22.78 -8.14
CA VAL A 324 -0.02 -22.40 -9.06
C VAL A 324 0.14 -23.06 -10.42
N MET A 325 1.35 -23.07 -10.99
CA MET A 325 1.62 -23.69 -12.30
C MET A 325 1.10 -25.13 -12.46
N PRO A 326 1.13 -26.02 -11.44
CA PRO A 326 0.60 -27.37 -11.58
C PRO A 326 -0.91 -27.44 -11.85
N MET A 327 -1.65 -26.35 -11.60
CA MET A 327 -3.09 -26.22 -11.79
C MET A 327 -3.47 -25.53 -13.11
N ILE A 328 -2.49 -25.03 -13.87
CA ILE A 328 -2.74 -24.25 -15.09
C ILE A 328 -2.89 -25.18 -16.29
N GLU A 329 -4.04 -25.10 -16.98
CA GLU A 329 -4.26 -25.80 -18.25
C GLU A 329 -4.47 -24.82 -19.42
N THR A 330 -5.03 -23.65 -19.13
CA THR A 330 -5.35 -22.61 -20.11
C THR A 330 -4.61 -21.31 -19.82
N ARG A 331 -4.57 -20.41 -20.81
CA ARG A 331 -4.03 -19.05 -20.61
C ARG A 331 -4.79 -18.31 -19.52
N GLU A 332 -6.12 -18.45 -19.50
CA GLU A 332 -7.00 -17.79 -18.55
C GLU A 332 -6.79 -18.29 -17.11
N ASP A 333 -6.34 -19.54 -16.90
CA ASP A 333 -5.98 -20.03 -15.56
C ASP A 333 -4.87 -19.21 -14.90
N TRP A 334 -3.98 -18.55 -15.66
CA TRP A 334 -3.02 -17.59 -15.08
C TRP A 334 -3.72 -16.43 -14.38
N LEU A 335 -4.80 -15.90 -14.98
CA LEU A 335 -5.58 -14.83 -14.37
C LEU A 335 -6.31 -15.31 -13.12
N HIS A 336 -6.90 -16.50 -13.16
CA HIS A 336 -7.56 -17.09 -11.99
C HIS A 336 -6.58 -17.39 -10.86
N GLY A 337 -5.37 -17.86 -11.20
CA GLY A 337 -4.28 -18.18 -10.28
C GLY A 337 -3.78 -16.94 -9.56
N ILE A 338 -3.49 -15.87 -10.30
CA ILE A 338 -3.00 -14.64 -9.68
C ILE A 338 -4.09 -13.93 -8.86
N VAL A 339 -5.36 -14.02 -9.26
CA VAL A 339 -6.50 -13.58 -8.43
C VAL A 339 -6.61 -14.39 -7.13
N ALA A 340 -6.36 -15.70 -7.16
CA ALA A 340 -6.32 -16.50 -5.94
C ALA A 340 -5.16 -16.09 -5.02
N VAL A 341 -4.00 -15.72 -5.58
CA VAL A 341 -2.89 -15.16 -4.79
C VAL A 341 -3.27 -13.79 -4.20
N ILE A 342 -3.90 -12.89 -4.96
CA ILE A 342 -4.39 -11.60 -4.46
C ILE A 342 -5.30 -11.78 -3.23
N ASN A 343 -6.16 -12.79 -3.25
CA ASN A 343 -7.03 -13.13 -2.13
C ASN A 343 -6.30 -13.67 -0.90
N ALA A 344 -4.98 -13.90 -0.95
CA ALA A 344 -4.14 -14.18 0.20
C ALA A 344 -3.39 -12.93 0.72
N LEU A 345 -3.41 -11.81 0.00
CA LEU A 345 -2.63 -10.59 0.30
C LEU A 345 -3.41 -9.55 1.12
N GLY A 346 -4.68 -9.83 1.44
CA GLY A 346 -5.54 -8.94 2.24
C GLY A 346 -6.25 -7.85 1.43
N TRP A 347 -6.20 -7.89 0.09
CA TRP A 347 -6.73 -6.83 -0.78
C TRP A 347 -8.27 -6.85 -0.95
N GLY A 348 -8.98 -7.47 -0.01
CA GLY A 348 -10.37 -7.90 -0.18
C GLY A 348 -10.46 -9.23 -0.92
N ILE A 349 -11.69 -9.55 -1.35
CA ILE A 349 -12.03 -10.84 -1.96
C ILE A 349 -12.45 -10.61 -3.40
N TRP A 350 -11.58 -10.99 -4.33
CA TRP A 350 -11.72 -10.76 -5.76
C TRP A 350 -12.41 -11.95 -6.42
N ARG A 351 -13.39 -11.66 -7.29
CA ARG A 351 -14.03 -12.64 -8.17
C ARG A 351 -14.09 -12.12 -9.59
N ILE A 352 -13.69 -12.98 -10.53
CA ILE A 352 -13.91 -12.78 -11.96
C ILE A 352 -15.37 -13.11 -12.23
N MET A 353 -16.14 -12.10 -12.64
CA MET A 353 -17.56 -12.22 -12.96
C MET A 353 -17.80 -12.50 -14.44
N GLU A 354 -16.93 -11.96 -15.29
CA GLU A 354 -16.96 -12.12 -16.74
C GLU A 354 -15.52 -12.01 -17.26
N LEU A 355 -15.17 -12.90 -18.19
CA LEU A 355 -13.89 -12.85 -18.90
C LEU A 355 -14.15 -13.20 -20.37
N ILE A 356 -13.92 -12.22 -21.24
CA ILE A 356 -13.90 -12.40 -22.69
C ILE A 356 -12.43 -12.23 -23.12
N PRO A 357 -11.74 -13.31 -23.52
CA PRO A 357 -10.31 -13.27 -23.82
C PRO A 357 -9.95 -12.15 -24.79
N GLN A 358 -8.86 -11.43 -24.50
CA GLN A 358 -8.37 -10.27 -25.26
C GLN A 358 -9.36 -9.10 -25.40
N GLU A 359 -10.51 -9.09 -24.75
CA GLU A 359 -11.51 -8.04 -24.94
C GLU A 359 -11.95 -7.38 -23.63
N LYS A 360 -12.36 -8.18 -22.65
CA LYS A 360 -13.05 -7.68 -21.46
C LYS A 360 -12.81 -8.54 -20.23
N LEU A 361 -12.67 -7.88 -19.08
CA LEU A 361 -12.69 -8.50 -17.76
C LEU A 361 -13.61 -7.69 -16.85
N VAL A 362 -14.52 -8.36 -16.13
CA VAL A 362 -15.31 -7.75 -15.05
C VAL A 362 -14.93 -8.42 -13.74
N LEU A 363 -14.43 -7.61 -12.81
CA LEU A 363 -14.04 -8.02 -11.47
C LEU A 363 -14.97 -7.40 -10.44
N ARG A 364 -15.33 -8.20 -9.44
CA ARG A 364 -15.94 -7.70 -8.20
C ARG A 364 -15.02 -7.95 -7.02
N VAL A 365 -14.97 -6.98 -6.13
CA VAL A 365 -14.18 -7.04 -4.89
C VAL A 365 -15.12 -6.84 -3.70
N TRP A 366 -15.21 -7.84 -2.84
CA TRP A 366 -15.88 -7.75 -1.56
C TRP A 366 -14.88 -7.37 -0.49
N ARG A 367 -15.33 -6.60 0.49
CA ARG A 367 -14.48 -6.05 1.56
C ARG A 367 -13.17 -5.42 1.04
N PRO A 368 -13.21 -4.53 0.01
CA PRO A 368 -11.99 -3.91 -0.51
C PRO A 368 -11.39 -3.01 0.57
N TYR A 369 -10.08 -3.10 0.79
CA TYR A 369 -9.45 -2.31 1.85
C TYR A 369 -9.48 -0.79 1.55
N GLU A 370 -9.48 -0.40 0.27
CA GLU A 370 -9.51 0.99 -0.19
C GLU A 370 -10.83 1.66 0.21
N SER A 371 -11.95 1.20 -0.33
CA SER A 371 -13.28 1.75 -0.02
C SER A 371 -13.72 1.53 1.43
N LEU A 372 -13.39 0.41 2.08
CA LEU A 372 -13.65 0.25 3.52
C LEU A 372 -12.83 1.23 4.36
N GLY A 373 -11.58 1.48 3.99
CA GLY A 373 -10.76 2.50 4.64
C GLY A 373 -11.27 3.91 4.38
N TYR A 374 -11.74 4.20 3.17
CA TYR A 374 -12.38 5.48 2.87
C TYR A 374 -13.56 5.71 3.81
N LEU A 375 -14.46 4.73 3.94
CA LEU A 375 -15.57 4.81 4.90
C LEU A 375 -15.06 5.01 6.32
N ARG A 376 -14.03 4.28 6.75
CA ARG A 376 -13.49 4.33 8.11
C ARG A 376 -12.99 5.71 8.52
N TRP A 377 -12.47 6.48 7.57
CA TRP A 377 -11.79 7.75 7.83
C TRP A 377 -12.53 9.00 7.33
N PHE A 378 -13.30 8.87 6.24
CA PHE A 378 -13.88 10.00 5.52
C PHE A 378 -15.41 9.93 5.37
N GLY A 379 -16.02 8.80 5.71
CA GLY A 379 -17.47 8.58 5.51
C GLY A 379 -17.79 8.18 4.07
N TYR A 380 -19.01 8.46 3.60
CA TYR A 380 -19.41 8.10 2.23
C TYR A 380 -18.72 8.96 1.18
N SER A 381 -18.29 8.32 0.11
CA SER A 381 -17.76 8.97 -1.08
C SER A 381 -18.87 9.28 -2.08
N GLN A 382 -18.72 10.38 -2.82
CA GLN A 382 -19.59 10.71 -3.97
C GLN A 382 -19.12 10.05 -5.28
N GLN A 383 -18.02 9.31 -5.23
CA GLN A 383 -17.34 8.75 -6.39
C GLN A 383 -16.59 7.46 -6.05
N PRO A 384 -16.20 6.67 -7.08
CA PRO A 384 -15.39 5.48 -6.86
C PRO A 384 -13.97 5.83 -6.39
N VAL A 385 -13.42 5.03 -5.46
CA VAL A 385 -12.15 5.31 -4.76
C VAL A 385 -11.20 4.12 -4.68
N ASP A 386 -11.48 3.02 -5.37
CA ASP A 386 -10.62 1.82 -5.37
C ASP A 386 -9.59 1.92 -6.51
N TYR A 387 -8.62 2.84 -6.34
CA TYR A 387 -7.62 3.20 -7.35
C TYR A 387 -6.61 2.09 -7.62
N LEU A 388 -6.13 1.41 -6.57
CA LEU A 388 -5.26 0.25 -6.71
C LEU A 388 -6.02 -0.87 -7.43
N VAL A 389 -7.27 -1.17 -7.03
CA VAL A 389 -8.07 -2.22 -7.68
C VAL A 389 -8.15 -1.98 -9.19
N MET A 390 -8.47 -0.75 -9.62
CA MET A 390 -8.49 -0.38 -11.03
C MET A 390 -7.14 -0.61 -11.72
N GLY A 391 -6.05 -0.09 -11.14
CA GLY A 391 -4.72 -0.19 -11.74
C GLY A 391 -4.21 -1.63 -11.82
N VAL A 392 -4.43 -2.44 -10.78
CA VAL A 392 -4.05 -3.86 -10.79
C VAL A 392 -4.88 -4.62 -11.81
N ALA A 393 -6.20 -4.44 -11.85
CA ALA A 393 -7.08 -5.14 -12.79
C ALA A 393 -6.69 -4.89 -14.26
N ALA A 394 -6.41 -3.63 -14.62
CA ALA A 394 -5.91 -3.27 -15.95
C ALA A 394 -4.54 -3.91 -16.24
N SER A 395 -3.63 -3.84 -15.27
CA SER A 395 -2.28 -4.40 -15.39
C SER A 395 -2.27 -5.92 -15.58
N LEU A 396 -3.18 -6.66 -14.94
CA LEU A 396 -3.33 -8.10 -15.14
C LEU A 396 -3.69 -8.45 -16.60
N MET A 397 -4.64 -7.73 -17.19
CA MET A 397 -5.01 -7.91 -18.60
C MET A 397 -3.88 -7.50 -19.54
N ASN A 398 -3.16 -6.41 -19.23
CA ASN A 398 -1.99 -5.99 -19.99
C ASN A 398 -0.86 -7.03 -19.93
N LEU A 399 -0.53 -7.55 -18.75
CA LEU A 399 0.47 -8.62 -18.61
C LEU A 399 0.08 -9.88 -19.38
N LEU A 400 -1.18 -10.30 -19.30
CA LEU A 400 -1.62 -11.55 -19.91
C LEU A 400 -1.74 -11.47 -21.44
N TYR A 401 -2.36 -10.41 -21.97
CA TYR A 401 -2.72 -10.34 -23.39
C TYR A 401 -1.84 -9.40 -24.22
N GLU A 402 -1.41 -8.26 -23.68
CA GLU A 402 -0.48 -7.36 -24.40
C GLU A 402 0.97 -7.77 -24.22
N GLY A 403 1.28 -8.33 -23.05
CA GLY A 403 2.62 -8.68 -22.64
C GLY A 403 3.02 -10.13 -22.88
N ASP A 404 2.06 -11.06 -22.87
CA ASP A 404 2.26 -12.51 -22.83
C ASP A 404 3.22 -12.93 -21.70
N ILE A 405 2.83 -12.65 -20.45
CA ILE A 405 3.59 -12.99 -19.22
C ILE A 405 3.99 -14.48 -19.14
N ILE A 406 3.30 -15.36 -19.86
CA ILE A 406 3.60 -16.80 -19.98
C ILE A 406 5.03 -17.03 -20.49
N GLN A 407 5.55 -16.12 -21.34
CA GLN A 407 6.92 -16.17 -21.87
C GLN A 407 7.98 -15.69 -20.87
N ARG A 408 7.59 -15.27 -19.66
CA ARG A 408 8.47 -14.74 -18.61
C ARG A 408 9.38 -13.59 -19.11
N PRO A 409 8.80 -12.54 -19.69
CA PRO A 409 9.54 -11.37 -20.10
C PRO A 409 10.22 -10.71 -18.90
N GLU A 410 11.37 -10.06 -19.16
CA GLU A 410 12.02 -9.24 -18.14
C GLU A 410 11.13 -8.04 -17.76
N LEU A 411 10.80 -7.94 -16.48
CA LEU A 411 9.94 -6.89 -15.94
C LEU A 411 10.75 -5.62 -15.66
N ASN A 412 10.99 -4.85 -16.72
CA ASN A 412 11.67 -3.56 -16.65
C ASN A 412 10.74 -2.40 -17.07
N MET A 413 11.21 -1.17 -16.88
CA MET A 413 10.41 0.02 -17.17
C MET A 413 10.09 0.17 -18.66
N ASP A 414 10.97 -0.25 -19.56
CA ASP A 414 10.72 -0.19 -21.01
C ASP A 414 9.59 -1.16 -21.40
N TYR A 415 9.59 -2.35 -20.82
CA TYR A 415 8.54 -3.33 -21.03
C TYR A 415 7.21 -2.87 -20.43
N TYR A 416 7.23 -2.31 -19.21
CA TYR A 416 6.06 -1.68 -18.60
C TYR A 416 5.42 -0.64 -19.52
N GLN A 417 6.23 0.27 -20.06
CA GLN A 417 5.79 1.31 -20.97
C GLN A 417 5.20 0.71 -22.25
N ARG A 418 5.85 -0.31 -22.81
CA ARG A 418 5.38 -0.98 -24.03
C ARG A 418 3.97 -1.55 -23.89
N ILE A 419 3.66 -2.21 -22.78
CA ILE A 419 2.38 -2.94 -22.64
C ILE A 419 1.28 -2.09 -22.00
N ASN A 420 1.59 -1.24 -21.02
CA ASN A 420 0.58 -0.42 -20.33
C ASN A 420 0.30 0.90 -21.06
N ARG A 421 1.10 1.25 -22.07
CA ARG A 421 0.91 2.46 -22.89
C ARG A 421 0.71 2.18 -24.37
N SER A 422 0.54 0.92 -24.76
CA SER A 422 0.18 0.58 -26.14
C SER A 422 -1.19 1.17 -26.47
N ALA A 423 -1.44 1.44 -27.75
CA ALA A 423 -2.76 1.87 -28.22
C ALA A 423 -3.84 0.79 -28.02
N SER A 424 -3.42 -0.44 -27.78
CA SER A 424 -4.24 -1.62 -27.52
C SER A 424 -4.34 -1.97 -26.03
N SER A 425 -3.69 -1.20 -25.14
CA SER A 425 -3.69 -1.45 -23.70
C SER A 425 -5.10 -1.48 -23.10
N PHE A 426 -5.22 -2.28 -22.05
CA PHE A 426 -6.40 -2.41 -21.23
C PHE A 426 -6.45 -1.33 -20.15
N TRP A 427 -7.65 -0.80 -19.93
CA TRP A 427 -7.95 0.24 -18.97
C TRP A 427 -9.15 -0.17 -18.13
N ALA A 428 -9.12 0.22 -16.87
CA ALA A 428 -10.15 -0.08 -15.89
C ALA A 428 -11.05 1.13 -15.64
N GLU A 429 -12.34 0.88 -15.55
CA GLU A 429 -13.34 1.80 -15.03
C GLU A 429 -14.07 1.15 -13.85
N GLN A 430 -14.32 1.93 -12.80
CA GLN A 430 -15.04 1.46 -11.63
C GLN A 430 -16.51 1.92 -11.68
N GLY A 431 -17.42 0.95 -11.80
CA GLY A 431 -18.86 1.21 -11.91
C GLY A 431 -19.61 1.16 -10.58
N ARG A 432 -19.11 0.39 -9.59
CA ARG A 432 -19.67 0.28 -8.24
C ARG A 432 -18.57 0.39 -7.19
N CYS A 433 -18.90 0.94 -6.02
CA CYS A 433 -17.93 1.16 -4.97
C CYS A 433 -18.56 1.03 -3.58
N VAL A 434 -17.94 0.25 -2.70
CA VAL A 434 -18.41 0.10 -1.31
C VAL A 434 -18.47 1.46 -0.59
N ALA A 435 -17.53 2.37 -0.87
CA ALA A 435 -17.53 3.71 -0.27
C ALA A 435 -18.69 4.59 -0.73
N MET A 436 -19.36 4.24 -1.85
CA MET A 436 -20.57 4.90 -2.33
C MET A 436 -21.85 4.24 -1.78
N GLY A 437 -21.73 3.20 -0.95
CA GLY A 437 -22.85 2.46 -0.35
C GLY A 437 -23.18 1.13 -1.01
N ASP A 438 -22.43 0.72 -2.05
CA ASP A 438 -22.63 -0.59 -2.68
C ASP A 438 -22.18 -1.75 -1.77
N THR A 439 -22.70 -2.95 -2.05
CA THR A 439 -22.32 -4.19 -1.34
C THR A 439 -20.95 -4.75 -1.74
N TYR A 440 -20.41 -4.32 -2.88
CA TYR A 440 -19.12 -4.70 -3.43
C TYR A 440 -18.62 -3.60 -4.37
N SER A 441 -17.33 -3.57 -4.64
CA SER A 441 -16.76 -2.74 -5.69
C SER A 441 -16.70 -3.52 -7.00
N GLU A 442 -16.98 -2.87 -8.13
CA GLU A 442 -16.98 -3.50 -9.45
C GLU A 442 -16.11 -2.72 -10.42
N VAL A 443 -15.16 -3.39 -11.04
CA VAL A 443 -14.26 -2.85 -12.04
C VAL A 443 -14.45 -3.59 -13.35
N THR A 444 -14.65 -2.82 -14.43
CA THR A 444 -14.66 -3.33 -15.80
C THR A 444 -13.38 -2.91 -16.49
N VAL A 445 -12.69 -3.87 -17.10
CA VAL A 445 -11.46 -3.67 -17.84
C VAL A 445 -11.72 -3.98 -19.30
N THR A 446 -11.43 -3.03 -20.19
CA THR A 446 -11.59 -3.18 -21.64
C THR A 446 -10.40 -2.59 -22.38
N ARG A 447 -10.19 -3.00 -23.63
CA ARG A 447 -9.25 -2.30 -24.52
C ARG A 447 -9.67 -0.84 -24.67
N ARG A 448 -8.71 0.07 -24.66
CA ARG A 448 -8.97 1.47 -24.97
C ARG A 448 -9.37 1.60 -26.44
N GLN A 449 -10.64 1.91 -26.72
CA GLN A 449 -11.01 2.41 -28.04
C GLN A 449 -10.53 3.85 -28.15
N ARG A 450 -9.83 4.19 -29.24
CA ARG A 450 -9.38 5.56 -29.50
C ARG A 450 -10.60 6.48 -29.56
N GLY A 451 -10.66 7.46 -28.66
CA GLY A 451 -11.38 8.71 -28.86
C GLY A 451 -10.41 9.76 -29.38
#